data_AF-A0A850LY02-F1
#
_entry.id   AF-A0A850LY02-F1
#
_cell.length_a   1.000
_cell.length_b   1.000
_cell.length_c   1.000
_cell.angle_alpha   90.00
_cell.angle_beta   90.00
_cell.angle_gamma   90.00
#
_symmetry.space_group_name_H-M   'P 1'
#
loop_
_entity.id
_entity.type
_entity.pdbx_description
1 polymer ?
#
loop_
_entity_poly.entity_id
_entity_poly.type
_entity_poly.pdbx_seq_one_letter_code
_entity_poly.pdbx_strand_id
1 'polypeptide(L)'
;MMIEGLNICSYYTGLPEEGKDQFYVALILEDTEDPSIYEESLVETIYEIVEQRKKPNFNDILKSYFEKIPKFLTLVDSQRFSFIFKNPTRILILRKLTEGAIIKEVLRKWLSDRVGEDVLDLDGLLMPFFKSNILKEFKIPTEVSPETECLFLIKDVFFMRVPVEKMIKQFGKKAKVKKPIFRSYREEVQRFFKKYKLEEKDTKECSKLFSDPDSYSIISALRQNFQEKEALVQSVKLNLPSVDSILRALKKINMVKEIKEKDGKEIIYLLNDIAYPTFFPEYMVDSIRRRWGERNISQNLALKHLQLIRGIFQGLSPEVAMFGTRAAMLMKKEEEELASKEKAKVKIKVPAKPKVKKKAIVKPKAKRVVKVKPKPKLPRVKPILDRKQIVQLKKDQKDELVKVKRAIKNKLFDVALAPLERAKKIGMQLVEIKEEGAEEELQKILILEKEIHKKLKIEKKEEAKKAPVKKEIIEISEEEKISLREERKKVMEGADGAIDKENFNDGVRFLERAAIISEQLGEIKLADEIWTKVRQIRQLIKKESNVS
;
A
#
# COMPACT_ATOMS: atom_id res chain seq x y z
N MET A 1 -2.49 17.51 20.48
CA MET A 1 -2.91 17.94 21.84
C MET A 1 -2.77 19.45 21.96
N MET A 2 -3.65 20.15 22.68
CA MET A 2 -3.44 21.57 23.03
C MET A 2 -2.94 21.68 24.47
N ILE A 3 -1.77 22.28 24.66
CA ILE A 3 -1.22 22.60 25.99
C ILE A 3 -1.00 24.11 26.03
N GLU A 4 -1.67 24.81 26.97
CA GLU A 4 -1.50 26.27 27.16
C GLU A 4 -1.73 27.14 25.91
N GLY A 5 -2.56 26.67 24.97
CA GLY A 5 -2.85 27.37 23.71
C GLY A 5 -1.91 27.00 22.56
N LEU A 6 -0.89 26.16 22.80
CA LEU A 6 -0.01 25.64 21.75
C LEU A 6 -0.58 24.36 21.16
N ASN A 7 -0.63 24.30 19.83
CA ASN A 7 -0.89 23.07 19.09
C ASN A 7 0.37 22.22 19.11
N ILE A 8 0.28 20.99 19.63
CA ILE A 8 1.43 20.09 19.72
C ILE A 8 1.08 18.76 19.05
N CYS A 9 1.95 18.35 18.12
CA CYS A 9 2.04 16.98 17.63
C CYS A 9 3.24 16.34 18.31
N SER A 10 3.04 15.23 19.03
CA SER A 10 4.13 14.57 19.75
C SER A 10 4.13 13.07 19.53
N TYR A 11 5.30 12.49 19.69
CA TYR A 11 5.51 11.06 19.60
C TYR A 11 6.48 10.59 20.66
N TYR A 12 6.21 9.41 21.20
CA TYR A 12 6.97 8.79 22.27
C TYR A 12 7.47 7.41 21.83
N THR A 13 8.77 7.15 21.98
CA THR A 13 9.40 5.94 21.42
C THR A 13 9.18 4.66 22.22
N GLY A 14 8.47 4.68 23.35
CA GLY A 14 8.07 3.47 24.08
C GLY A 14 8.47 3.42 25.57
N LEU A 15 8.19 2.30 26.23
CA LEU A 15 8.29 2.13 27.69
C LEU A 15 9.72 1.86 28.20
N PRO A 16 10.00 2.26 29.46
CA PRO A 16 11.05 1.85 30.39
C PRO A 16 12.07 0.74 30.16
N GLU A 17 12.65 0.43 29.00
CA GLU A 17 13.53 -0.76 28.92
C GLU A 17 14.97 -0.50 29.41
N GLU A 18 15.48 -1.38 30.29
CA GLU A 18 16.87 -1.32 30.76
C GLU A 18 17.84 -1.30 29.57
N GLY A 19 18.67 -0.26 29.49
CA GLY A 19 19.67 -0.10 28.43
C GLY A 19 19.16 0.51 27.12
N LYS A 20 17.86 0.87 27.00
CA LYS A 20 17.33 1.59 25.83
C LYS A 20 17.00 3.05 26.18
N ASP A 21 17.65 3.97 25.47
CA ASP A 21 17.33 5.41 25.57
C ASP A 21 15.91 5.67 25.07
N GLN A 22 15.19 6.56 25.75
CA GLN A 22 13.81 6.91 25.43
C GLN A 22 13.70 8.35 24.95
N PHE A 23 12.84 8.57 23.97
CA PHE A 23 12.67 9.87 23.37
C PHE A 23 11.21 10.27 23.36
N TYR A 24 10.97 11.47 23.88
CA TYR A 24 9.77 12.23 23.63
C TYR A 24 10.14 13.36 22.68
N VAL A 25 9.50 13.39 21.51
CA VAL A 25 9.70 14.44 20.52
C VAL A 25 8.38 15.15 20.33
N ALA A 26 8.42 16.47 20.44
CA ALA A 26 7.28 17.34 20.23
C ALA A 26 7.58 18.32 19.11
N LEU A 27 6.68 18.37 18.14
CA LEU A 27 6.59 19.42 17.15
C LEU A 27 5.63 20.48 17.68
N ILE A 28 6.16 21.67 17.94
CA ILE A 28 5.40 22.83 18.37
C ILE A 28 4.87 23.51 17.11
N LEU A 29 3.55 23.61 17.01
CA LEU A 29 2.84 24.11 15.84
C LEU A 29 2.22 25.48 16.13
N GLU A 30 1.94 26.22 15.07
CA GLU A 30 1.17 27.46 15.18
C GLU A 30 -0.30 27.18 15.55
N ASP A 31 -0.98 28.16 16.15
CA ASP A 31 -2.39 28.06 16.57
C ASP A 31 -3.36 27.70 15.42
N THR A 32 -2.93 27.92 14.17
CA THR A 32 -3.73 27.63 12.97
C THR A 32 -3.48 26.25 12.37
N GLU A 33 -2.43 25.57 12.80
CA GLU A 33 -2.02 24.28 12.25
C GLU A 33 -2.69 23.12 12.99
N ASP A 34 -3.16 22.13 12.23
CA ASP A 34 -3.76 20.91 12.78
C ASP A 34 -2.68 19.86 13.06
N PRO A 35 -2.48 19.44 14.32
CA PRO A 35 -1.51 18.40 14.69
C PRO A 35 -1.69 17.08 13.92
N SER A 36 -2.93 16.72 13.59
CA SER A 36 -3.29 15.42 13.00
C SER A 36 -2.67 15.19 11.63
N ILE A 37 -2.32 16.27 10.92
CA ILE A 37 -1.70 16.21 9.59
C ILE A 37 -0.20 15.87 9.69
N TYR A 38 0.41 16.17 10.84
CA TYR A 38 1.85 15.97 11.07
C TYR A 38 2.19 14.59 11.65
N GLU A 39 1.22 13.85 12.18
CA GLU A 39 1.44 12.55 12.82
C GLU A 39 2.20 11.56 11.91
N GLU A 40 1.78 11.39 10.66
CA GLU A 40 2.44 10.49 9.69
C GLU A 40 3.90 10.91 9.47
N SER A 41 4.15 12.21 9.27
CA SER A 41 5.49 12.73 9.04
C SER A 41 6.40 12.58 10.26
N LEU A 42 5.85 12.74 11.46
CA LEU A 42 6.61 12.63 12.71
C LEU A 42 7.01 11.18 12.96
N VAL A 43 6.07 10.25 12.84
CA VAL A 43 6.34 8.80 13.01
C VAL A 43 7.37 8.30 12.01
N GLU A 44 7.34 8.74 10.75
CA GLU A 44 8.32 8.29 9.75
C GLU A 44 9.72 8.89 9.94
N THR A 45 9.83 10.10 10.49
CA THR A 45 11.13 10.79 10.64
C THR A 45 11.80 10.51 11.98
N ILE A 46 11.02 10.25 13.03
CA ILE A 46 11.55 10.17 14.40
C ILE A 46 12.53 9.03 14.60
N TYR A 47 12.26 7.86 14.03
CA TYR A 47 13.16 6.72 14.11
C TYR A 47 14.52 7.04 13.48
N GLU A 48 14.51 7.75 12.34
CA GLU A 48 15.75 8.15 11.66
C GLU A 48 16.51 9.26 12.39
N ILE A 49 15.79 10.15 13.10
CA ILE A 49 16.39 11.17 13.96
C ILE A 49 17.04 10.51 15.17
N VAL A 50 16.30 9.63 15.87
CA VAL A 50 16.75 8.96 17.09
C VAL A 50 17.97 8.09 16.84
N GLU A 51 18.04 7.37 15.72
CA GLU A 51 19.23 6.60 15.31
C GLU A 51 20.48 7.49 15.14
N GLN A 52 20.31 8.76 14.80
CA GLN A 52 21.40 9.68 14.50
C GLN A 52 21.84 10.56 15.67
N ARG A 53 21.17 10.45 16.83
CA ARG A 53 21.39 11.30 18.02
C ARG A 53 22.83 11.36 18.53
N LYS A 54 23.59 10.27 18.41
CA LYS A 54 24.97 10.17 18.95
C LYS A 54 26.02 10.73 17.98
N LYS A 55 25.62 11.19 16.79
CA LYS A 55 26.55 11.71 15.78
C LYS A 55 26.95 13.16 16.11
N PRO A 56 28.20 13.56 15.86
CA PRO A 56 28.69 14.92 16.17
C PRO A 56 27.95 16.02 15.39
N ASN A 57 27.37 15.68 14.23
CA ASN A 57 26.58 16.58 13.39
C ASN A 57 25.07 16.43 13.58
N PHE A 58 24.62 15.95 14.74
CA PHE A 58 23.20 15.70 15.01
C PHE A 58 22.33 16.95 14.83
N ASN A 59 22.81 18.13 15.21
CA ASN A 59 22.04 19.39 15.05
C ASN A 59 21.75 19.71 13.58
N ASP A 60 22.70 19.48 12.68
CA ASP A 60 22.50 19.69 11.24
C ASP A 60 21.52 18.66 10.67
N ILE A 61 21.60 17.42 11.15
CA ILE A 61 20.69 16.33 10.79
C ILE A 61 19.26 16.66 11.25
N LEU A 62 19.09 17.07 12.50
CA LEU A 62 17.80 17.45 13.07
C LEU A 62 17.18 18.61 12.31
N LYS A 63 17.97 19.65 12.00
CA LYS A 63 17.53 20.77 11.16
C LYS A 63 17.07 20.29 9.78
N SER A 64 17.82 19.40 9.15
CA SER A 64 17.44 18.83 7.85
C SER A 64 16.12 18.06 7.91
N TYR A 65 15.87 17.25 8.94
CA TYR A 65 14.59 16.57 9.10
C TYR A 65 13.45 17.53 9.37
N PHE A 66 13.67 18.55 10.21
CA PHE A 66 12.68 19.58 10.47
C PHE A 66 12.25 20.31 9.18
N GLU A 67 13.19 20.65 8.31
CA GLU A 67 12.91 21.26 7.00
C GLU A 67 12.17 20.30 6.03
N LYS A 68 12.24 18.99 6.25
CA LYS A 68 11.53 17.97 5.45
C LYS A 68 10.11 17.72 5.92
N ILE A 69 9.79 17.89 7.21
CA ILE A 69 8.45 17.63 7.78
C ILE A 69 7.32 18.25 6.94
N PRO A 70 7.35 19.53 6.55
CA PRO A 70 6.29 20.13 5.74
C PRO A 70 6.13 19.47 4.35
N LYS A 71 7.20 18.90 3.79
CA LYS A 71 7.15 18.22 2.49
C LYS A 71 6.34 16.92 2.56
N PHE A 72 6.32 16.26 3.72
CA PHE A 72 5.51 15.06 3.97
C PHE A 72 3.99 15.33 4.01
N LEU A 73 3.57 16.59 4.10
CA LEU A 73 2.14 16.92 3.99
C LEU A 73 1.62 16.75 2.56
N THR A 74 2.51 16.76 1.57
CA THR A 74 2.18 16.69 0.14
C THR A 74 2.46 15.32 -0.48
N LEU A 75 2.56 14.28 0.36
CA LEU A 75 2.85 12.93 -0.13
C LEU A 75 1.73 12.39 -1.02
N VAL A 76 2.16 11.83 -2.14
CA VAL A 76 1.32 11.02 -3.00
C VAL A 76 1.30 9.58 -2.51
N ASP A 77 0.28 8.81 -2.92
CA ASP A 77 0.11 7.42 -2.49
C ASP A 77 1.33 6.54 -2.80
N SER A 78 2.04 6.77 -3.91
CA SER A 78 3.28 6.02 -4.20
C SER A 78 4.35 6.18 -3.13
N GLN A 79 4.44 7.36 -2.50
CA GLN A 79 5.37 7.58 -1.39
C GLN A 79 4.85 6.92 -0.11
N ARG A 80 3.53 6.96 0.14
CA ARG A 80 2.94 6.24 1.29
C ARG A 80 3.15 4.73 1.19
N PHE A 81 2.94 4.14 0.01
CA PHE A 81 3.26 2.73 -0.22
C PHE A 81 4.73 2.43 0.03
N SER A 82 5.64 3.34 -0.33
CA SER A 82 7.06 3.15 -0.05
C SER A 82 7.39 3.04 1.44
N PHE A 83 6.63 3.68 2.34
CA PHE A 83 6.81 3.47 3.79
C PHE A 83 6.49 2.05 4.24
N ILE A 84 5.56 1.36 3.56
CA ILE A 84 5.23 -0.05 3.82
C ILE A 84 6.42 -0.93 3.42
N PHE A 85 6.96 -0.73 2.21
CA PHE A 85 8.03 -1.57 1.67
C PHE A 85 9.43 -1.20 2.18
N LYS A 86 9.60 -0.02 2.79
CA LYS A 86 10.84 0.40 3.47
C LYS A 86 11.07 -0.37 4.77
N ASN A 87 9.99 -0.68 5.49
CA ASN A 87 10.05 -1.30 6.81
C ASN A 87 9.74 -2.81 6.74
N PRO A 88 10.69 -3.70 7.12
CA PRO A 88 10.48 -5.15 7.05
C PRO A 88 9.31 -5.64 7.93
N THR A 89 9.09 -4.99 9.07
CA THR A 89 7.96 -5.29 9.98
C THR A 89 6.63 -5.00 9.30
N ARG A 90 6.53 -3.90 8.55
CA ARG A 90 5.33 -3.58 7.75
C ARG A 90 5.12 -4.58 6.61
N ILE A 91 6.18 -5.06 5.97
CA ILE A 91 6.06 -6.16 4.98
C ILE A 91 5.51 -7.43 5.63
N LEU A 92 5.94 -7.77 6.85
CA LEU A 92 5.40 -8.90 7.60
C LEU A 92 3.92 -8.72 7.93
N ILE A 93 3.51 -7.53 8.36
CA ILE A 93 2.09 -7.19 8.59
C ILE A 93 1.28 -7.37 7.31
N LEU A 94 1.75 -6.82 6.18
CA LEU A 94 1.07 -6.96 4.88
C LEU A 94 0.90 -8.45 4.52
N ARG A 95 1.98 -9.23 4.60
CA ARG A 95 1.97 -10.69 4.35
C ARG A 95 0.99 -11.41 5.27
N LYS A 96 0.96 -11.07 6.56
CA LYS A 96 0.04 -11.69 7.52
C LYS A 96 -1.42 -11.40 7.19
N LEU A 97 -1.71 -10.17 6.77
CA LEU A 97 -3.06 -9.73 6.41
C LEU A 97 -3.57 -10.34 5.10
N THR A 98 -2.68 -10.82 4.22
CA THR A 98 -3.08 -11.61 3.03
C THR A 98 -3.74 -12.94 3.40
N GLU A 99 -3.55 -13.43 4.63
CA GLU A 99 -4.18 -14.66 5.10
C GLU A 99 -5.65 -14.45 5.51
N GLY A 100 -6.10 -13.21 5.72
CA GLY A 100 -7.46 -12.91 6.19
C GLY A 100 -7.47 -11.88 7.31
N ALA A 101 -8.67 -11.63 7.86
CA ALA A 101 -8.85 -10.67 8.94
C ALA A 101 -8.13 -11.14 10.20
N ILE A 102 -7.74 -10.18 11.04
CA ILE A 102 -7.04 -10.44 12.30
C ILE A 102 -7.46 -9.43 13.36
N ILE A 103 -7.54 -9.88 14.59
CA ILE A 103 -7.76 -9.02 15.76
C ILE A 103 -6.47 -8.24 16.02
N LYS A 104 -6.58 -6.94 16.31
CA LYS A 104 -5.44 -6.03 16.49
C LYS A 104 -4.46 -6.51 17.56
N GLU A 105 -4.96 -6.96 18.71
CA GLU A 105 -4.13 -7.52 19.79
C GLU A 105 -3.45 -8.84 19.41
N VAL A 106 -4.12 -9.68 18.61
CA VAL A 106 -3.52 -10.93 18.10
C VAL A 106 -2.40 -10.61 17.11
N LEU A 107 -2.59 -9.59 16.26
CA LEU A 107 -1.54 -9.12 15.37
C LEU A 107 -0.35 -8.57 16.15
N ARG A 108 -0.58 -7.76 17.19
CA ARG A 108 0.47 -7.23 18.07
C ARG A 108 1.32 -8.35 18.65
N LYS A 109 0.67 -9.33 19.30
CA LYS A 109 1.35 -10.48 19.91
C LYS A 109 2.13 -11.29 18.87
N TRP A 110 1.49 -11.65 17.75
CA TRP A 110 2.13 -12.40 16.67
C TRP A 110 3.35 -11.68 16.11
N LEU A 111 3.29 -10.35 16.00
CA LEU A 111 4.37 -9.54 15.50
C LEU A 111 5.53 -9.45 16.52
N SER A 112 5.22 -9.29 17.80
CA SER A 112 6.23 -9.36 18.88
C SER A 112 6.96 -10.69 18.86
N ASP A 113 6.22 -11.81 18.77
CA ASP A 113 6.79 -13.16 18.69
C ASP A 113 7.70 -13.32 17.45
N ARG A 114 7.34 -12.68 16.33
CA ARG A 114 8.08 -12.81 15.07
C ARG A 114 9.33 -11.95 15.01
N VAL A 115 9.30 -10.77 15.61
CA VAL A 115 10.42 -9.82 15.64
C VAL A 115 11.38 -10.13 16.79
N GLY A 116 10.90 -10.78 17.85
CA GLY A 116 11.67 -11.09 19.06
C GLY A 116 11.75 -9.92 20.06
N GLU A 117 10.94 -8.88 19.87
CA GLU A 117 10.83 -7.71 20.75
C GLU A 117 9.37 -7.27 20.83
N ASP A 118 8.99 -6.64 21.94
CA ASP A 118 7.61 -6.17 22.13
C ASP A 118 7.27 -5.00 21.20
N VAL A 119 6.22 -5.19 20.40
CA VAL A 119 5.68 -4.14 19.53
C VAL A 119 4.76 -3.22 20.32
N LEU A 120 5.35 -2.13 20.81
CA LEU A 120 4.64 -1.13 21.61
C LEU A 120 3.73 -0.24 20.76
N ASP A 121 4.20 0.24 19.62
CA ASP A 121 3.43 1.11 18.72
C ASP A 121 2.99 0.38 17.43
N LEU A 122 1.90 -0.37 17.52
CA LEU A 122 1.29 -0.99 16.34
C LEU A 122 0.58 0.05 15.46
N ASP A 123 0.04 1.12 16.03
CA ASP A 123 -0.72 2.12 15.29
C ASP A 123 0.18 2.92 14.34
N GLY A 124 1.37 3.34 14.78
CA GLY A 124 2.38 3.95 13.91
C GLY A 124 2.90 3.02 12.80
N LEU A 125 2.92 1.70 13.05
CA LEU A 125 3.23 0.72 12.01
C LEU A 125 2.10 0.60 10.98
N LEU A 126 0.84 0.65 11.41
CA LEU A 126 -0.35 0.53 10.57
C LEU A 126 -0.73 1.83 9.84
N MET A 127 -0.27 2.99 10.32
CA MET A 127 -0.67 4.29 9.79
C MET A 127 -0.51 4.43 8.25
N PRO A 128 0.61 4.03 7.62
CA PRO A 128 0.72 4.10 6.15
C PRO A 128 -0.32 3.25 5.41
N PHE A 129 -0.79 2.15 6.02
CA PHE A 129 -1.80 1.28 5.43
C PHE A 129 -3.19 1.93 5.46
N PHE A 130 -3.54 2.60 6.55
CA PHE A 130 -4.81 3.32 6.66
C PHE A 130 -4.84 4.55 5.75
N LYS A 131 -3.76 5.35 5.75
CA LYS A 131 -3.66 6.56 4.92
C LYS A 131 -3.64 6.24 3.42
N SER A 132 -3.13 5.07 3.03
CA SER A 132 -3.18 4.57 1.65
C SER A 132 -4.41 3.72 1.31
N ASN A 133 -5.36 3.59 2.25
CA ASN A 133 -6.61 2.85 2.07
C ASN A 133 -6.40 1.39 1.64
N ILE A 134 -5.35 0.76 2.15
CA ILE A 134 -5.06 -0.69 2.04
C ILE A 134 -5.81 -1.44 3.15
N LEU A 135 -5.87 -0.86 4.35
CA LEU A 135 -6.52 -1.45 5.51
C LEU A 135 -7.72 -0.64 5.98
N LYS A 136 -8.67 -1.37 6.58
CA LYS A 136 -9.77 -0.81 7.36
C LYS A 136 -9.85 -1.50 8.71
N GLU A 137 -10.14 -0.71 9.73
CA GLU A 137 -10.37 -1.18 11.08
C GLU A 137 -11.87 -1.11 11.39
N PHE A 138 -12.42 -2.20 11.92
CA PHE A 138 -13.81 -2.25 12.37
C PHE A 138 -13.89 -2.96 13.72
N LYS A 139 -14.79 -2.48 14.58
CA LYS A 139 -15.17 -3.17 15.81
C LYS A 139 -16.18 -4.26 15.48
N ILE A 140 -15.86 -5.50 15.84
CA ILE A 140 -16.72 -6.66 15.60
C ILE A 140 -16.98 -7.38 16.93
N PRO A 141 -18.23 -7.78 17.21
CA PRO A 141 -18.55 -8.65 18.32
C PRO A 141 -17.88 -10.02 18.14
N THR A 142 -17.04 -10.38 19.08
CA THR A 142 -16.46 -11.72 19.21
C THR A 142 -17.01 -12.41 20.45
N GLU A 143 -16.73 -13.71 20.59
CA GLU A 143 -17.08 -14.48 21.79
C GLU A 143 -16.43 -13.93 23.07
N VAL A 144 -15.29 -13.24 22.93
CA VAL A 144 -14.48 -12.73 24.05
C VAL A 144 -14.88 -11.30 24.43
N SER A 145 -15.23 -10.46 23.46
CA SER A 145 -15.59 -9.06 23.72
C SER A 145 -16.60 -8.54 22.68
N PRO A 146 -17.61 -7.76 23.11
CA PRO A 146 -18.61 -7.17 22.22
C PRO A 146 -18.01 -6.15 21.24
N GLU A 147 -16.84 -5.57 21.54
CA GLU A 147 -16.17 -4.57 20.70
C GLU A 147 -14.71 -4.93 20.49
N THR A 148 -14.44 -5.94 19.64
CA THR A 148 -13.06 -6.31 19.32
C THR A 148 -12.59 -5.59 18.05
N GLU A 149 -11.49 -4.85 18.14
CA GLU A 149 -10.86 -4.18 16.99
C GLU A 149 -10.24 -5.20 16.03
N CYS A 150 -10.77 -5.23 14.82
CA CYS A 150 -10.37 -6.17 13.76
C CYS A 150 -9.87 -5.40 12.54
N LEU A 151 -8.78 -5.89 11.96
CA LEU A 151 -8.15 -5.32 10.78
C LEU A 151 -8.51 -6.14 9.53
N PHE A 152 -8.84 -5.42 8.46
CA PHE A 152 -9.28 -5.99 7.18
C PHE A 152 -8.43 -5.46 6.03
N LEU A 153 -7.90 -6.38 5.22
CA LEU A 153 -7.25 -6.05 3.97
C LEU A 153 -8.32 -5.82 2.88
N ILE A 154 -8.45 -4.58 2.44
CA ILE A 154 -9.45 -4.20 1.43
C ILE A 154 -8.86 -4.06 0.03
N LYS A 155 -7.56 -3.78 -0.04
CA LYS A 155 -6.76 -3.71 -1.26
C LYS A 155 -5.40 -4.28 -0.94
N ASP A 156 -4.79 -4.92 -1.92
CA ASP A 156 -3.40 -5.34 -1.81
C ASP A 156 -2.52 -4.43 -2.68
N VAL A 157 -1.23 -4.41 -2.40
CA VAL A 157 -0.23 -3.60 -3.09
C VAL A 157 0.98 -4.45 -3.44
N PHE A 158 1.45 -4.32 -4.67
CA PHE A 158 2.67 -4.99 -5.13
C PHE A 158 3.73 -3.96 -5.51
N PHE A 159 4.99 -4.21 -5.15
CA PHE A 159 6.10 -3.39 -5.59
C PHE A 159 6.65 -3.95 -6.91
N MET A 160 6.88 -3.08 -7.90
CA MET A 160 7.62 -3.46 -9.09
C MET A 160 8.37 -2.29 -9.71
N ARG A 161 9.48 -2.60 -10.39
CA ARG A 161 10.12 -1.66 -11.30
C ARG A 161 9.43 -1.72 -12.66
N VAL A 162 9.23 -0.56 -13.28
CA VAL A 162 8.61 -0.41 -14.60
C VAL A 162 9.44 0.50 -15.49
N PRO A 163 9.38 0.36 -16.83
CA PRO A 163 9.95 1.34 -17.73
C PRO A 163 9.26 2.71 -17.58
N VAL A 164 10.00 3.80 -17.84
CA VAL A 164 9.44 5.16 -17.71
C VAL A 164 8.47 5.45 -18.86
N GLU A 165 7.18 5.31 -18.59
CA GLU A 165 6.14 5.30 -19.61
C GLU A 165 6.10 6.59 -20.45
N LYS A 166 6.21 7.75 -19.81
CA LYS A 166 6.20 9.06 -20.50
C LYS A 166 7.35 9.18 -21.48
N MET A 167 8.55 8.74 -21.09
CA MET A 167 9.74 8.77 -21.94
C MET A 167 9.55 7.91 -23.18
N ILE A 168 9.05 6.69 -23.01
CA ILE A 168 8.78 5.77 -24.14
C ILE A 168 7.72 6.35 -25.08
N LYS A 169 6.62 6.89 -24.54
CA LYS A 169 5.50 7.43 -25.34
C LYS A 169 5.89 8.70 -26.10
N GLN A 170 6.57 9.64 -25.45
CA GLN A 170 6.91 10.94 -26.04
C GLN A 170 8.01 10.80 -27.11
N PHE A 171 9.10 10.10 -26.78
CA PHE A 171 10.26 9.98 -27.67
C PHE A 171 10.09 8.91 -28.74
N GLY A 172 9.23 7.91 -28.52
CA GLY A 172 8.89 6.91 -29.53
C GLY A 172 8.14 7.48 -30.74
N LYS A 173 7.38 8.57 -30.57
CA LYS A 173 6.53 9.15 -31.63
C LYS A 173 7.05 10.44 -32.26
N LYS A 174 7.76 11.31 -31.52
CA LYS A 174 7.93 12.73 -31.93
C LYS A 174 9.36 13.24 -32.18
N ALA A 175 10.44 12.56 -31.84
CA ALA A 175 11.75 13.21 -31.80
C ALA A 175 12.73 12.72 -32.88
N LYS A 176 12.86 13.44 -34.01
CA LYS A 176 14.02 13.30 -34.91
C LYS A 176 15.33 13.79 -34.24
N VAL A 177 15.24 14.79 -33.35
CA VAL A 177 16.40 15.51 -32.77
C VAL A 177 17.14 14.71 -31.68
N LYS A 178 16.47 13.82 -30.93
CA LYS A 178 17.10 13.01 -29.85
C LYS A 178 17.13 11.51 -30.14
N LYS A 179 17.03 11.09 -31.42
CA LYS A 179 17.01 9.66 -31.80
C LYS A 179 18.20 8.84 -31.27
N PRO A 180 19.46 9.34 -31.33
CA PRO A 180 20.60 8.55 -30.86
C PRO A 180 20.54 8.28 -29.36
N ILE A 181 20.24 9.31 -28.56
CA ILE A 181 20.12 9.22 -27.09
C ILE A 181 18.96 8.29 -26.73
N PHE A 182 17.80 8.46 -27.38
CA PHE A 182 16.65 7.60 -27.13
C PHE A 182 16.90 6.14 -27.51
N ARG A 183 17.66 5.88 -28.58
CA ARG A 183 18.07 4.52 -28.96
C ARG A 183 18.94 3.89 -27.88
N SER A 184 19.97 4.60 -27.41
CA SER A 184 20.82 4.16 -26.30
C SER A 184 20.00 3.87 -25.05
N TYR A 185 19.13 4.81 -24.68
CA TYR A 185 18.19 4.65 -23.57
C TYR A 185 17.35 3.38 -23.71
N ARG A 186 16.70 3.17 -24.86
CA ARG A 186 15.84 2.01 -25.10
C ARG A 186 16.60 0.69 -25.00
N GLU A 187 17.81 0.63 -25.56
CA GLU A 187 18.67 -0.55 -25.48
C GLU A 187 19.08 -0.86 -24.04
N GLU A 188 19.40 0.16 -23.24
CA GLU A 188 19.70 0.00 -21.81
C GLU A 188 18.49 -0.45 -20.99
N VAL A 189 17.32 0.14 -21.22
CA VAL A 189 16.06 -0.27 -20.56
C VAL A 189 15.77 -1.74 -20.86
N GLN A 190 15.87 -2.15 -22.12
CA GLN A 190 15.67 -3.54 -22.51
C GLN A 190 16.71 -4.47 -21.87
N ARG A 191 17.98 -4.06 -21.84
CA ARG A 191 19.05 -4.84 -21.20
C ARG A 191 18.83 -5.00 -19.70
N PHE A 192 18.36 -3.95 -19.03
CA PHE A 192 18.02 -3.97 -17.61
C PHE A 192 16.88 -4.96 -17.35
N PHE A 193 15.73 -4.79 -18.01
CA PHE A 193 14.55 -5.61 -17.74
C PHE A 193 14.68 -7.06 -18.21
N LYS A 194 15.58 -7.38 -19.15
CA LYS A 194 15.91 -8.78 -19.51
C LYS A 194 16.59 -9.55 -18.36
N LYS A 195 17.32 -8.86 -17.49
CA LYS A 195 18.08 -9.46 -16.38
C LYS A 195 17.44 -9.21 -15.02
N TYR A 196 16.49 -8.29 -14.95
CA TYR A 196 15.89 -7.85 -13.70
C TYR A 196 15.11 -8.98 -13.04
N LYS A 197 15.43 -9.24 -11.77
CA LYS A 197 14.66 -10.07 -10.85
C LYS A 197 14.33 -9.23 -9.63
N LEU A 198 13.10 -9.38 -9.14
CA LEU A 198 12.66 -8.66 -7.96
C LEU A 198 13.28 -9.30 -6.72
N GLU A 199 14.09 -8.53 -5.99
CA GLU A 199 14.72 -8.94 -4.74
C GLU A 199 14.21 -8.10 -3.56
N GLU A 200 14.15 -8.68 -2.36
CA GLU A 200 13.71 -7.96 -1.16
C GLU A 200 14.64 -6.79 -0.82
N LYS A 201 15.96 -6.98 -1.00
CA LYS A 201 16.96 -5.92 -0.82
C LYS A 201 16.72 -4.76 -1.79
N ASP A 202 16.45 -5.08 -3.06
CA ASP A 202 16.14 -4.09 -4.09
C ASP A 202 14.90 -3.27 -3.71
N THR A 203 13.84 -3.96 -3.29
CA THR A 203 12.58 -3.35 -2.85
C THR A 203 12.79 -2.38 -1.70
N LYS A 204 13.59 -2.77 -0.70
CA LYS A 204 13.88 -1.94 0.48
C LYS A 204 14.71 -0.71 0.13
N GLU A 205 15.78 -0.85 -0.66
CA GLU A 205 16.64 0.28 -1.05
C GLU A 205 15.90 1.28 -1.94
N CYS A 206 15.09 0.77 -2.87
CA CYS A 206 14.17 1.57 -3.70
C CYS A 206 13.18 2.37 -2.85
N SER A 207 12.50 1.67 -1.94
CA SER A 207 11.44 2.27 -1.13
C SER A 207 11.99 3.32 -0.16
N LYS A 208 13.23 3.16 0.35
CA LYS A 208 13.93 4.20 1.10
C LYS A 208 14.04 5.50 0.30
N LEU A 209 14.51 5.42 -0.95
CA LEU A 209 14.66 6.60 -1.79
C LEU A 209 13.31 7.18 -2.23
N PHE A 210 12.30 6.36 -2.47
CA PHE A 210 10.96 6.85 -2.81
C PHE A 210 10.25 7.54 -1.64
N SER A 211 10.53 7.11 -0.42
CA SER A 211 9.94 7.68 0.79
C SER A 211 10.48 9.07 1.12
N ASP A 212 11.69 9.40 0.65
CA ASP A 212 12.33 10.70 0.87
C ASP A 212 11.77 11.76 -0.11
N PRO A 213 11.20 12.88 0.39
CA PRO A 213 10.58 13.89 -0.48
C PRO A 213 11.54 14.54 -1.49
N ASP A 214 12.81 14.72 -1.12
CA ASP A 214 13.82 15.33 -1.98
C ASP A 214 14.21 14.39 -3.12
N SER A 215 14.42 13.12 -2.79
CA SER A 215 14.66 12.06 -3.76
C SER A 215 13.47 11.88 -4.70
N TYR A 216 12.24 11.90 -4.17
CA TYR A 216 11.03 11.81 -4.98
C TYR A 216 10.90 13.01 -5.94
N SER A 217 11.28 14.21 -5.51
CA SER A 217 11.25 15.42 -6.35
C SER A 217 12.18 15.28 -7.56
N ILE A 218 13.39 14.74 -7.36
CA ILE A 218 14.35 14.43 -8.44
C ILE A 218 13.78 13.37 -9.38
N ILE A 219 13.24 12.27 -8.84
CA ILE A 219 12.63 11.20 -9.66
C ILE A 219 11.45 11.77 -10.48
N SER A 220 10.62 12.60 -9.87
CA SER A 220 9.47 13.24 -10.53
C SER A 220 9.88 14.14 -11.69
N ALA A 221 10.98 14.89 -11.55
CA ALA A 221 11.56 15.68 -12.63
C ALA A 221 12.09 14.80 -13.77
N LEU A 222 12.83 13.73 -13.44
CA LEU A 222 13.39 12.78 -14.41
C LEU A 222 12.32 11.93 -15.11
N ARG A 223 11.13 11.76 -14.53
CA ARG A 223 9.98 11.10 -15.19
C ARG A 223 9.44 11.90 -16.37
N GLN A 224 9.65 13.22 -16.41
CA GLN A 224 9.09 14.07 -17.46
C GLN A 224 9.98 14.11 -18.71
N ASN A 225 11.30 14.14 -18.55
CA ASN A 225 12.26 14.27 -19.65
C ASN A 225 13.68 13.90 -19.21
N PHE A 226 14.58 13.73 -20.19
CA PHE A 226 16.03 13.83 -20.01
C PHE A 226 16.37 15.21 -19.46
N GLN A 227 17.17 15.28 -18.38
CA GLN A 227 17.54 16.55 -17.75
C GLN A 227 19.06 16.73 -17.76
N GLU A 228 19.51 17.95 -18.05
CA GLU A 228 20.89 18.34 -17.75
C GLU A 228 21.04 18.48 -16.24
N LYS A 229 22.22 18.13 -15.69
CA LYS A 229 22.47 18.18 -14.24
C LYS A 229 22.16 19.55 -13.63
N GLU A 230 22.58 20.63 -14.30
CA GLU A 230 22.34 22.01 -13.86
C GLU A 230 20.86 22.39 -13.88
N ALA A 231 20.15 22.00 -14.95
CA ALA A 231 18.70 22.22 -15.08
C ALA A 231 17.92 21.44 -14.00
N LEU A 232 18.39 20.24 -13.65
CA LEU A 232 17.77 19.43 -12.61
C LEU A 232 17.82 20.16 -11.25
N VAL A 233 18.97 20.70 -10.86
CA VAL A 233 19.15 21.46 -9.60
C VAL A 233 18.17 22.64 -9.52
N GLN A 234 18.03 23.40 -10.61
CA GLN A 234 17.09 24.52 -10.68
C GLN A 234 15.62 24.06 -10.56
N SER A 235 15.27 22.95 -11.20
CA SER A 235 13.89 22.45 -11.22
C SER A 235 13.40 21.95 -9.86
N VAL A 236 14.27 21.32 -9.07
CA VAL A 236 13.91 20.74 -7.77
C VAL A 236 14.14 21.68 -6.59
N LYS A 237 14.76 22.85 -6.82
CA LYS A 237 15.11 23.84 -5.78
C LYS A 237 15.93 23.25 -4.62
N LEU A 238 16.80 22.28 -4.93
CA LEU A 238 17.75 21.68 -4.00
C LEU A 238 19.15 22.23 -4.26
N ASN A 239 20.06 22.12 -3.29
CA ASN A 239 21.45 22.46 -3.51
C ASN A 239 22.17 21.36 -4.31
N LEU A 240 23.25 21.74 -5.01
CA LEU A 240 24.03 20.82 -5.84
C LEU A 240 24.57 19.60 -5.05
N PRO A 241 25.11 19.75 -3.82
CA PRO A 241 25.61 18.60 -3.05
C PRO A 241 24.53 17.57 -2.71
N SER A 242 23.29 18.01 -2.40
CA SER A 242 22.18 17.09 -2.12
C SER A 242 21.75 16.34 -3.36
N VAL A 243 21.62 17.05 -4.49
CA VAL A 243 21.32 16.43 -5.78
C VAL A 243 22.37 15.37 -6.13
N ASP A 244 23.66 15.67 -5.95
CA ASP A 244 24.75 14.73 -6.20
C ASP A 244 24.76 13.52 -5.26
N SER A 245 24.42 13.71 -4.00
CA SER A 245 24.26 12.61 -3.04
C SER A 245 23.12 11.67 -3.48
N ILE A 246 21.97 12.24 -3.81
CA ILE A 246 20.78 11.48 -4.22
C ILE A 246 21.02 10.78 -5.56
N LEU A 247 21.60 11.45 -6.55
CA LEU A 247 21.93 10.84 -7.84
C LEU A 247 22.92 9.69 -7.68
N ARG A 248 23.92 9.80 -6.80
CA ARG A 248 24.82 8.67 -6.48
C ARG A 248 24.06 7.50 -5.88
N ALA A 249 23.12 7.75 -4.97
CA ALA A 249 22.27 6.71 -4.40
C ALA A 249 21.38 6.05 -5.48
N LEU A 250 20.74 6.83 -6.35
CA LEU A 250 19.92 6.34 -7.46
C LEU A 250 20.72 5.54 -8.50
N LYS A 251 21.96 5.94 -8.78
CA LYS A 251 22.88 5.18 -9.65
C LYS A 251 23.27 3.85 -9.01
N LYS A 252 23.56 3.83 -7.71
CA LYS A 252 23.94 2.61 -6.97
C LYS A 252 22.85 1.53 -7.11
N ILE A 253 21.58 1.92 -7.10
CA ILE A 253 20.43 1.02 -7.28
C ILE A 253 19.96 0.91 -8.74
N ASN A 254 20.80 1.31 -9.70
CA ASN A 254 20.53 1.25 -11.14
C ASN A 254 19.18 1.89 -11.56
N MET A 255 18.71 2.93 -10.87
CA MET A 255 17.51 3.67 -11.29
C MET A 255 17.83 4.76 -12.31
N VAL A 256 19.03 5.36 -12.22
CA VAL A 256 19.44 6.49 -13.06
C VAL A 256 20.74 6.16 -13.80
N LYS A 257 20.87 6.70 -15.00
CA LYS A 257 22.09 6.67 -15.82
C LYS A 257 22.40 8.07 -16.35
N GLU A 258 23.65 8.23 -16.76
CA GLU A 258 24.18 9.46 -17.34
C GLU A 258 24.76 9.18 -18.70
N ILE A 259 24.46 10.05 -19.67
CA ILE A 259 25.09 10.06 -20.98
C ILE A 259 25.85 11.38 -21.10
N LYS A 260 27.12 11.29 -21.48
CA LYS A 260 27.93 12.47 -21.83
C LYS A 260 27.68 12.80 -23.29
N GLU A 261 27.18 14.00 -23.57
CA GLU A 261 27.12 14.52 -24.93
C GLU A 261 28.50 14.95 -25.42
N LYS A 262 28.64 15.11 -26.74
CA LYS A 262 29.89 15.54 -27.39
C LYS A 262 30.38 16.90 -26.89
N ASP A 263 29.45 17.73 -26.44
CA ASP A 263 29.70 19.09 -25.94
C ASP A 263 30.14 19.10 -24.46
N GLY A 264 30.37 17.92 -23.85
CA GLY A 264 30.78 17.77 -22.45
C GLY A 264 29.64 17.84 -21.44
N LYS A 265 28.40 18.06 -21.90
CA LYS A 265 27.22 18.12 -21.03
C LYS A 265 26.79 16.73 -20.54
N GLU A 266 26.51 16.63 -19.24
CA GLU A 266 25.99 15.41 -18.61
C GLU A 266 24.46 15.41 -18.60
N ILE A 267 23.88 14.52 -19.41
CA ILE A 267 22.44 14.29 -19.46
C ILE A 267 22.09 13.11 -18.55
N ILE A 268 21.15 13.36 -17.65
CA ILE A 268 20.66 12.40 -16.67
C ILE A 268 19.27 11.91 -17.08
N TYR A 269 19.04 10.62 -16.93
CA TYR A 269 17.72 10.03 -17.14
C TYR A 269 17.42 8.87 -16.20
N LEU A 270 16.14 8.70 -15.98
CA LEU A 270 15.58 7.58 -15.24
C LEU A 270 15.53 6.34 -16.15
N LEU A 271 16.33 5.32 -15.82
CA LEU A 271 16.38 4.04 -16.52
C LEU A 271 15.10 3.22 -16.25
N ASN A 272 14.64 3.22 -15.00
CA ASN A 272 13.41 2.57 -14.59
C ASN A 272 12.75 3.37 -13.47
N ASP A 273 11.44 3.22 -13.36
CA ASP A 273 10.60 3.83 -12.35
C ASP A 273 10.07 2.76 -11.40
N ILE A 274 9.51 3.18 -10.27
CA ILE A 274 8.84 2.29 -9.33
C ILE A 274 7.34 2.51 -9.42
N ALA A 275 6.62 1.40 -9.56
CA ALA A 275 5.17 1.36 -9.51
C ALA A 275 4.72 0.53 -8.30
N TYR A 276 3.63 0.98 -7.70
CA TYR A 276 2.91 0.29 -6.64
C TYR A 276 1.50 -0.05 -7.13
N PRO A 277 1.34 -0.97 -8.10
CA PRO A 277 0.01 -1.41 -8.51
C PRO A 277 -0.76 -1.91 -7.29
N THR A 278 -1.97 -1.38 -7.13
CA THR A 278 -2.93 -1.87 -6.15
C THR A 278 -3.97 -2.71 -6.87
N PHE A 279 -4.44 -3.76 -6.21
CA PHE A 279 -5.41 -4.67 -6.78
C PHE A 279 -6.37 -5.19 -5.70
N PHE A 280 -7.52 -5.68 -6.16
CA PHE A 280 -8.52 -6.26 -5.28
C PHE A 280 -8.09 -7.68 -4.88
N PRO A 281 -8.07 -8.02 -3.59
CA PRO A 281 -7.46 -9.26 -3.11
C PRO A 281 -8.44 -10.45 -3.21
N GLU A 282 -8.87 -10.79 -4.43
CA GLU A 282 -9.81 -11.89 -4.70
C GLU A 282 -9.34 -13.24 -4.15
N TYR A 283 -8.01 -13.47 -4.19
CA TYR A 283 -7.38 -14.67 -3.67
C TYR A 283 -7.65 -14.91 -2.17
N MET A 284 -7.99 -13.87 -1.41
CA MET A 284 -8.25 -13.99 0.03
C MET A 284 -9.51 -14.77 0.35
N VAL A 285 -10.46 -14.91 -0.58
CA VAL A 285 -11.70 -15.68 -0.35
C VAL A 285 -11.36 -17.12 0.06
N ASP A 286 -10.40 -17.73 -0.61
CA ASP A 286 -9.93 -19.08 -0.27
C ASP A 286 -9.17 -19.12 1.06
N SER A 287 -8.33 -18.12 1.32
CA SER A 287 -7.60 -17.99 2.60
C SER A 287 -8.56 -17.87 3.80
N ILE A 288 -9.60 -17.04 3.67
CA ILE A 288 -10.63 -16.85 4.70
C ILE A 288 -11.40 -18.15 4.93
N ARG A 289 -11.85 -18.82 3.85
CA ARG A 289 -12.56 -20.10 3.94
C ARG A 289 -11.71 -21.17 4.61
N ARG A 290 -10.43 -21.28 4.23
CA ARG A 290 -9.48 -22.24 4.82
C ARG A 290 -9.28 -21.97 6.31
N ARG A 291 -8.99 -20.73 6.69
CA ARG A 291 -8.76 -20.37 8.11
C ARG A 291 -9.99 -20.59 8.97
N TRP A 292 -11.19 -20.35 8.44
CA TRP A 292 -12.42 -20.69 9.14
C TRP A 292 -12.57 -22.21 9.31
N GLY A 293 -12.33 -23.00 8.24
CA GLY A 293 -12.36 -24.46 8.32
C GLY A 293 -11.36 -25.05 9.31
N GLU A 294 -10.19 -24.42 9.45
CA GLU A 294 -9.14 -24.75 10.44
C GLU A 294 -9.43 -24.19 11.84
N ARG A 295 -10.53 -23.47 12.05
CA ARG A 295 -10.89 -22.78 13.31
C ARG A 295 -9.87 -21.72 13.76
N ASN A 296 -9.08 -21.19 12.84
CA ASN A 296 -8.13 -20.09 13.08
C ASN A 296 -8.81 -18.71 13.19
N ILE A 297 -10.05 -18.58 12.73
CA ILE A 297 -10.89 -17.39 12.87
C ILE A 297 -12.34 -17.80 13.16
N SER A 298 -13.08 -16.94 13.87
CA SER A 298 -14.50 -17.17 14.14
C SER A 298 -15.35 -17.06 12.87
N GLN A 299 -16.49 -17.74 12.85
CA GLN A 299 -17.43 -17.69 11.73
C GLN A 299 -17.93 -16.27 11.47
N ASN A 300 -18.22 -15.49 12.52
CA ASN A 300 -18.66 -14.10 12.38
C ASN A 300 -17.57 -13.26 11.69
N LEU A 301 -16.31 -13.36 12.13
CA LEU A 301 -15.20 -12.62 11.53
C LEU A 301 -15.00 -13.00 10.05
N ALA A 302 -15.09 -14.29 9.72
CA ALA A 302 -15.00 -14.77 8.35
C ALA A 302 -16.12 -14.20 7.47
N LEU A 303 -17.38 -14.29 7.92
CA LEU A 303 -18.54 -13.77 7.19
C LEU A 303 -18.46 -12.26 7.01
N LYS A 304 -18.06 -11.51 8.06
CA LYS A 304 -17.89 -10.06 7.99
C LYS A 304 -16.80 -9.66 6.98
N HIS A 305 -15.69 -10.39 6.95
CA HIS A 305 -14.66 -10.15 5.94
C HIS A 305 -15.17 -10.42 4.53
N LEU A 306 -15.88 -11.53 4.30
CA LEU A 306 -16.47 -11.85 3.00
C LEU A 306 -17.51 -10.81 2.56
N GLN A 307 -18.33 -10.31 3.49
CA GLN A 307 -19.28 -9.22 3.24
C GLN A 307 -18.56 -7.93 2.82
N LEU A 308 -17.49 -7.57 3.53
CA LEU A 308 -16.67 -6.41 3.21
C LEU A 308 -16.04 -6.52 1.82
N ILE A 309 -15.37 -7.64 1.53
CA ILE A 309 -14.75 -7.93 0.23
C ILE A 309 -15.80 -7.86 -0.88
N ARG A 310 -16.96 -8.51 -0.70
CA ARG A 310 -18.07 -8.47 -1.67
C ARG A 310 -18.57 -7.04 -1.91
N GLY A 311 -18.79 -6.27 -0.87
CA GLY A 311 -19.29 -4.90 -1.01
C GLY A 311 -18.29 -3.99 -1.71
N ILE A 312 -16.99 -4.13 -1.41
CA ILE A 312 -15.92 -3.37 -2.07
C ILE A 312 -15.82 -3.74 -3.56
N PHE A 313 -15.93 -5.03 -3.89
CA PHE A 313 -15.99 -5.49 -5.28
C PHE A 313 -17.16 -4.86 -6.04
N GLN A 314 -18.30 -4.66 -5.37
CA GLN A 314 -19.48 -3.99 -5.92
C GLN A 314 -19.36 -2.46 -5.97
N GLY A 315 -18.24 -1.88 -5.52
CA GLY A 315 -18.01 -0.44 -5.51
C GLY A 315 -18.64 0.30 -4.32
N LEU A 316 -19.05 -0.41 -3.26
CA LEU A 316 -19.52 0.21 -2.02
C LEU A 316 -18.33 0.74 -1.20
N SER A 317 -18.58 1.77 -0.39
CA SER A 317 -17.58 2.17 0.61
C SER A 317 -17.41 1.06 1.66
N PRO A 318 -16.22 0.91 2.27
CA PRO A 318 -15.99 -0.11 3.27
C PRO A 318 -17.02 -0.10 4.42
N GLU A 319 -17.45 1.08 4.85
CA GLU A 319 -18.41 1.27 5.92
C GLU A 319 -19.81 0.75 5.51
N VAL A 320 -20.22 1.03 4.27
CA VAL A 320 -21.47 0.51 3.69
C VAL A 320 -21.39 -0.99 3.44
N ALA A 321 -20.26 -1.48 2.97
CA ALA A 321 -20.03 -2.90 2.74
C ALA A 321 -20.08 -3.71 4.05
N MET A 322 -19.59 -3.14 5.14
CA MET A 322 -19.51 -3.80 6.45
C MET A 322 -20.87 -3.87 7.15
N PHE A 323 -21.63 -2.77 7.15
CA PHE A 323 -22.88 -2.68 7.93
C PHE A 323 -24.16 -2.71 7.08
N GLY A 324 -24.05 -2.67 5.75
CA GLY A 324 -25.19 -2.55 4.84
C GLY A 324 -25.70 -1.10 4.71
N THR A 325 -26.52 -0.85 3.70
CA THR A 325 -26.99 0.52 3.34
C THR A 325 -27.77 1.21 4.45
N ARG A 326 -28.64 0.49 5.18
CA ARG A 326 -29.47 1.09 6.24
C ARG A 326 -28.66 1.48 7.47
N ALA A 327 -27.73 0.63 7.91
CA ALA A 327 -26.87 0.94 9.04
C ALA A 327 -25.80 1.99 8.68
N ALA A 328 -25.26 1.95 7.46
CA ALA A 328 -24.32 2.99 7.02
C ALA A 328 -24.97 4.37 6.84
N MET A 329 -26.27 4.43 6.48
CA MET A 329 -27.02 5.69 6.53
C MET A 329 -27.22 6.20 7.96
N LEU A 330 -27.41 5.32 8.94
CA LEU A 330 -27.52 5.70 10.36
C LEU A 330 -26.17 6.19 10.90
N MET A 331 -25.08 5.49 10.60
CA MET A 331 -23.71 5.88 10.98
C MET A 331 -23.32 7.24 10.39
N LYS A 332 -23.64 7.48 9.10
CA LYS A 332 -23.43 8.81 8.48
C LYS A 332 -24.25 9.91 9.15
N LYS A 333 -25.49 9.62 9.54
CA LYS A 333 -26.30 10.59 10.30
C LYS A 333 -25.68 10.90 11.66
N GLU A 334 -25.14 9.90 12.36
CA GLU A 334 -24.44 10.11 13.63
C GLU A 334 -23.16 10.92 13.46
N GLU A 335 -22.35 10.65 12.43
CA GLU A 335 -21.16 11.45 12.09
C GLU A 335 -21.52 12.89 11.73
N GLU A 336 -22.58 13.11 10.95
CA GLU A 336 -23.08 14.45 10.61
C GLU A 336 -23.64 15.20 11.84
N GLU A 337 -24.29 14.50 12.76
CA GLU A 337 -24.74 15.04 14.04
C GLU A 337 -23.56 15.38 14.97
N LEU A 338 -22.52 14.56 15.03
CA LEU A 338 -21.29 14.84 15.79
C LEU A 338 -20.56 16.07 15.21
N ALA A 339 -20.37 16.11 13.89
CA ALA A 339 -19.73 17.23 13.21
C ALA A 339 -20.53 18.54 13.33
N SER A 340 -21.87 18.48 13.38
CA SER A 340 -22.72 19.65 13.62
C SER A 340 -22.71 20.10 15.09
N LYS A 341 -22.65 19.18 16.05
CA LYS A 341 -22.47 19.48 17.48
C LYS A 341 -21.11 20.12 17.77
N GLU A 342 -20.04 19.68 17.11
CA GLU A 342 -18.72 20.32 17.20
C GLU A 342 -18.74 21.74 16.63
N LYS A 343 -19.34 21.94 15.46
CA LYS A 343 -19.52 23.30 14.87
C LYS A 343 -20.40 24.22 15.72
N ALA A 344 -21.35 23.66 16.49
CA ALA A 344 -22.20 24.42 17.40
C ALA A 344 -21.46 24.86 18.68
N LYS A 345 -20.56 24.03 19.21
CA LYS A 345 -19.73 24.37 20.40
C LYS A 345 -18.77 25.54 20.14
N VAL A 346 -18.34 25.74 18.90
CA VAL A 346 -17.47 26.88 18.50
C VAL A 346 -18.24 28.23 18.45
N LYS A 347 -19.58 28.24 18.56
CA LYS A 347 -20.41 29.46 18.47
C LYS A 347 -20.99 29.95 19.79
N ILE A 348 -20.39 29.61 20.94
CA ILE A 348 -20.77 30.24 22.21
C ILE A 348 -20.21 31.68 22.24
N LYS A 349 -21.12 32.65 22.14
CA LYS A 349 -20.87 34.09 22.14
C LYS A 349 -20.19 34.54 23.44
N VAL A 350 -19.05 35.21 23.30
CA VAL A 350 -18.46 36.08 24.33
C VAL A 350 -19.48 37.19 24.67
N PRO A 351 -19.89 37.36 25.95
CA PRO A 351 -20.80 38.43 26.33
C PRO A 351 -20.12 39.80 26.21
N ALA A 352 -20.84 40.74 25.59
CA ALA A 352 -20.37 42.10 25.34
C ALA A 352 -20.14 42.88 26.66
N LYS A 353 -18.96 43.50 26.79
CA LYS A 353 -18.62 44.40 27.89
C LYS A 353 -19.59 45.60 27.95
N PRO A 354 -19.98 46.08 29.15
CA PRO A 354 -20.83 47.27 29.29
C PRO A 354 -20.05 48.55 28.97
N LYS A 355 -20.69 49.46 28.23
CA LYS A 355 -20.15 50.78 27.86
C LYS A 355 -20.18 51.73 29.07
N VAL A 356 -19.01 52.12 29.56
CA VAL A 356 -18.84 53.21 30.54
C VAL A 356 -18.91 54.56 29.81
N LYS A 357 -19.81 55.45 30.24
CA LYS A 357 -19.92 56.85 29.80
C LYS A 357 -18.78 57.67 30.42
N LYS A 358 -17.94 58.32 29.60
CA LYS A 358 -16.97 59.33 30.06
C LYS A 358 -17.54 60.75 29.90
N LYS A 359 -17.60 61.50 31.00
CA LYS A 359 -17.77 62.96 31.04
C LYS A 359 -16.46 63.64 30.63
N ALA A 360 -16.61 64.81 29.99
CA ALA A 360 -15.54 65.71 29.60
C ALA A 360 -14.93 66.44 30.81
N ILE A 361 -13.63 66.75 30.77
CA ILE A 361 -12.98 67.92 31.42
C ILE A 361 -11.54 68.09 30.85
N VAL A 362 -11.33 69.29 30.28
CA VAL A 362 -10.15 70.20 30.32
C VAL A 362 -8.77 69.77 29.75
N LYS A 363 -8.30 70.57 28.79
CA LYS A 363 -6.91 70.64 28.24
C LYS A 363 -5.93 71.19 29.30
N PRO A 364 -4.61 70.89 29.20
CA PRO A 364 -3.74 71.93 28.63
C PRO A 364 -2.55 71.45 27.77
N LYS A 365 -2.22 72.34 26.81
CA LYS A 365 -0.93 72.79 26.25
C LYS A 365 0.21 71.77 25.95
N ALA A 366 0.40 71.60 24.64
CA ALA A 366 1.64 71.68 23.84
C ALA A 366 2.99 71.19 24.40
N LYS A 367 3.62 70.24 23.68
CA LYS A 367 5.03 70.34 23.22
C LYS A 367 5.38 69.31 22.12
N ARG A 368 6.00 69.85 21.05
CA ARG A 368 6.99 69.33 20.07
C ARG A 368 6.94 67.89 19.52
N VAL A 369 6.62 67.83 18.21
CA VAL A 369 7.39 67.25 17.07
C VAL A 369 8.17 65.94 17.27
N VAL A 370 7.74 64.86 16.58
CA VAL A 370 8.60 64.07 15.67
C VAL A 370 7.76 63.64 14.45
N LYS A 371 8.22 63.97 13.23
CA LYS A 371 7.64 63.56 11.95
C LYS A 371 7.93 62.06 11.71
N VAL A 372 6.91 61.25 11.50
CA VAL A 372 7.04 59.91 10.88
C VAL A 372 6.31 59.94 9.53
N LYS A 373 7.02 59.53 8.47
CA LYS A 373 6.56 59.50 7.07
C LYS A 373 5.33 58.59 6.89
N PRO A 374 4.36 58.92 6.03
CA PRO A 374 3.29 57.99 5.66
C PRO A 374 3.85 56.87 4.76
N LYS A 375 3.48 55.62 5.05
CA LYS A 375 3.73 54.46 4.19
C LYS A 375 2.98 54.62 2.85
N PRO A 376 3.56 54.16 1.72
CA PRO A 376 2.91 54.23 0.41
C PRO A 376 1.72 53.26 0.34
N LYS A 377 0.62 53.72 -0.25
CA LYS A 377 -0.55 52.89 -0.57
C LYS A 377 -0.18 51.95 -1.72
N LEU A 378 -0.30 50.64 -1.50
CA LEU A 378 -0.17 49.62 -2.54
C LEU A 378 -1.26 49.80 -3.62
N PRO A 379 -0.93 49.62 -4.91
CA PRO A 379 -1.89 49.73 -6.00
C PRO A 379 -2.87 48.57 -5.99
N ARG A 380 -4.17 48.89 -6.10
CA ARG A 380 -5.24 47.90 -6.28
C ARG A 380 -5.08 47.22 -7.64
N VAL A 381 -4.78 45.92 -7.63
CA VAL A 381 -4.80 45.05 -8.82
C VAL A 381 -6.25 44.93 -9.31
N LYS A 382 -6.50 45.32 -10.57
CA LYS A 382 -7.78 45.08 -11.24
C LYS A 382 -7.86 43.60 -11.64
N PRO A 383 -9.01 42.92 -11.44
CA PRO A 383 -9.17 41.54 -11.89
C PRO A 383 -9.11 41.44 -13.42
N ILE A 384 -8.38 40.43 -13.90
CA ILE A 384 -7.89 40.26 -15.28
C ILE A 384 -8.94 39.62 -16.23
N LEU A 385 -10.15 39.29 -15.80
CA LEU A 385 -11.18 38.79 -16.73
C LEU A 385 -12.55 39.43 -16.53
N ASP A 386 -13.10 39.92 -17.63
CA ASP A 386 -14.46 40.43 -17.74
C ASP A 386 -15.47 39.29 -17.45
N ARG A 387 -16.52 39.58 -16.69
CA ARG A 387 -17.57 38.62 -16.32
C ARG A 387 -18.18 37.93 -17.56
N LYS A 388 -18.21 38.60 -18.70
CA LYS A 388 -18.68 38.01 -19.97
C LYS A 388 -17.79 36.87 -20.47
N GLN A 389 -16.47 36.97 -20.29
CA GLN A 389 -15.52 35.92 -20.69
C GLN A 389 -15.62 34.68 -19.79
N ILE A 390 -15.88 34.87 -18.49
CA ILE A 390 -16.09 33.76 -17.54
C ILE A 390 -17.38 32.99 -17.87
N VAL A 391 -18.44 33.68 -18.31
CA VAL A 391 -19.70 33.03 -18.72
C VAL A 391 -19.52 32.23 -20.00
N GLN A 392 -18.76 32.75 -20.97
CA GLN A 392 -18.48 32.04 -22.21
C GLN A 392 -17.64 30.76 -21.98
N LEU A 393 -16.58 30.85 -21.16
CA LEU A 393 -15.75 29.69 -20.80
C LEU A 393 -16.54 28.58 -20.10
N LYS A 394 -17.51 28.94 -19.25
CA LYS A 394 -18.39 27.95 -18.60
C LYS A 394 -19.37 27.29 -19.56
N LYS A 395 -19.80 28.00 -20.62
CA LYS A 395 -20.67 27.46 -21.66
C LYS A 395 -19.90 26.46 -22.54
N ASP A 396 -18.71 26.83 -22.96
CA ASP A 396 -17.86 26.00 -23.82
C ASP A 396 -17.42 24.70 -23.11
N GLN A 397 -17.13 24.76 -21.81
CA GLN A 397 -16.84 23.57 -20.99
C GLN A 397 -18.05 22.63 -20.85
N LYS A 398 -19.26 23.17 -20.79
CA LYS A 398 -20.49 22.37 -20.69
C LYS A 398 -20.78 21.63 -22.00
N ASP A 399 -20.55 22.27 -23.14
CA ASP A 399 -20.76 21.69 -24.46
C ASP A 399 -19.74 20.59 -24.79
N GLU A 400 -18.47 20.76 -24.38
CA GLU A 400 -17.45 19.70 -24.45
C GLU A 400 -17.81 18.49 -23.58
N LEU A 401 -18.33 18.72 -22.37
CA LEU A 401 -18.75 17.63 -21.47
C LEU A 401 -19.92 16.82 -22.07
N VAL A 402 -20.83 17.47 -22.79
CA VAL A 402 -21.95 16.80 -23.48
C VAL A 402 -21.46 15.95 -24.65
N LYS A 403 -20.46 16.43 -25.42
CA LYS A 403 -19.83 15.64 -26.50
C LYS A 403 -19.13 14.40 -25.97
N VAL A 404 -18.36 14.53 -24.88
CA VAL A 404 -17.68 13.39 -24.24
C VAL A 404 -18.68 12.36 -23.71
N LYS A 405 -19.77 12.80 -23.08
CA LYS A 405 -20.85 11.90 -22.62
C LYS A 405 -21.53 11.15 -23.77
N ARG A 406 -21.75 11.79 -24.92
CA ARG A 406 -22.26 11.11 -26.13
C ARG A 406 -21.26 10.11 -26.70
N ALA A 407 -19.97 10.45 -26.75
CA ALA A 407 -18.92 9.54 -27.24
C ALA A 407 -18.76 8.28 -26.35
N ILE A 408 -18.88 8.44 -25.03
CA ILE A 408 -18.87 7.33 -24.07
C ILE A 408 -20.13 6.47 -24.24
N LYS A 409 -21.31 7.09 -24.37
CA LYS A 409 -22.58 6.37 -24.58
C LYS A 409 -22.58 5.54 -25.87
N ASN A 410 -22.00 6.07 -26.95
CA ASN A 410 -21.91 5.37 -28.23
C ASN A 410 -20.88 4.22 -28.18
N LYS A 411 -19.73 4.40 -27.52
CA LYS A 411 -18.75 3.30 -27.35
C LYS A 411 -19.21 2.18 -26.42
N LEU A 412 -20.12 2.47 -25.48
CA LEU A 412 -20.74 1.46 -24.63
C LEU A 412 -21.82 0.64 -25.36
N PHE A 413 -22.33 1.12 -26.51
CA PHE A 413 -23.36 0.43 -27.28
C PHE A 413 -22.79 -0.68 -28.17
N ASP A 414 -21.51 -0.63 -28.54
CA ASP A 414 -20.91 -1.54 -29.52
C ASP A 414 -20.28 -2.82 -28.93
N VAL A 415 -20.20 -2.99 -27.58
CA VAL A 415 -19.33 -4.05 -27.01
C VAL A 415 -19.98 -5.05 -26.03
N ALA A 416 -21.14 -4.81 -25.39
CA ALA A 416 -21.65 -5.81 -24.46
C ALA A 416 -23.13 -5.64 -24.10
N LEU A 417 -24.04 -6.36 -24.78
CA LEU A 417 -25.45 -6.37 -24.34
C LEU A 417 -26.19 -7.71 -24.41
N ALA A 418 -25.57 -8.81 -24.84
CA ALA A 418 -26.20 -10.13 -24.71
C ALA A 418 -26.11 -10.76 -23.29
N PRO A 419 -24.98 -10.63 -22.53
CA PRO A 419 -24.86 -11.26 -21.22
C PRO A 419 -25.54 -10.47 -20.08
N LEU A 420 -25.55 -9.13 -20.16
CA LEU A 420 -26.03 -8.26 -19.09
C LEU A 420 -27.56 -8.20 -19.02
N GLU A 421 -28.25 -8.33 -20.15
CA GLU A 421 -29.72 -8.41 -20.19
C GLU A 421 -30.23 -9.76 -19.66
N ARG A 422 -29.50 -10.86 -19.89
CA ARG A 422 -29.78 -12.16 -19.24
C ARG A 422 -29.60 -12.06 -17.72
N ALA A 423 -28.52 -11.43 -17.25
CA ALA A 423 -28.27 -11.23 -15.82
C ALA A 423 -29.31 -10.31 -15.15
N LYS A 424 -29.77 -9.25 -15.85
CA LYS A 424 -30.85 -8.37 -15.37
C LYS A 424 -32.21 -9.07 -15.33
N LYS A 425 -32.52 -9.93 -16.31
CA LYS A 425 -33.78 -10.67 -16.35
C LYS A 425 -33.86 -11.71 -15.22
N ILE A 426 -32.73 -12.32 -14.86
CA ILE A 426 -32.59 -13.21 -13.70
C ILE A 426 -32.64 -12.41 -12.38
N GLY A 427 -32.01 -11.24 -12.33
CA GLY A 427 -31.99 -10.39 -11.14
C GLY A 427 -33.34 -9.72 -10.81
N MET A 428 -34.18 -9.43 -11.80
CA MET A 428 -35.52 -8.84 -11.58
C MET A 428 -36.56 -9.85 -11.10
N GLN A 429 -36.39 -11.15 -11.36
CA GLN A 429 -37.28 -12.18 -10.83
C GLN A 429 -37.04 -12.47 -9.33
N LEU A 430 -35.96 -11.94 -8.74
CA LEU A 430 -35.53 -12.21 -7.37
C LEU A 430 -35.95 -11.14 -6.33
N VAL A 431 -36.74 -10.12 -6.72
CA VAL A 431 -37.06 -8.98 -5.83
C VAL A 431 -38.43 -9.07 -5.16
N GLU A 432 -39.26 -10.07 -5.46
CA GLU A 432 -40.53 -10.29 -4.74
C GLU A 432 -40.60 -11.70 -4.18
N ILE A 433 -39.93 -11.94 -3.04
CA ILE A 433 -40.15 -13.16 -2.27
C ILE A 433 -40.30 -12.78 -0.79
N LYS A 434 -41.51 -13.01 -0.27
CA LYS A 434 -41.83 -12.99 1.16
C LYS A 434 -41.08 -14.13 1.84
N GLU A 435 -40.66 -13.92 3.09
CA GLU A 435 -39.70 -14.75 3.84
C GLU A 435 -40.05 -16.24 4.01
N GLU A 436 -41.23 -16.71 3.60
CA GLU A 436 -41.71 -18.09 3.82
C GLU A 436 -41.33 -19.11 2.72
N GLY A 437 -40.54 -18.76 1.71
CA GLY A 437 -40.11 -19.70 0.64
C GLY A 437 -38.59 -19.87 0.45
N ALA A 438 -37.78 -19.19 1.27
CA ALA A 438 -36.34 -19.03 1.02
C ALA A 438 -35.55 -20.35 1.13
N GLU A 439 -35.96 -21.28 2.01
CA GLU A 439 -35.25 -22.55 2.20
C GLU A 439 -35.40 -23.52 1.02
N GLU A 440 -36.59 -23.58 0.41
CA GLU A 440 -36.83 -24.43 -0.77
C GLU A 440 -36.07 -23.93 -2.01
N GLU A 441 -35.95 -22.62 -2.17
CA GLU A 441 -35.14 -22.05 -3.25
C GLU A 441 -33.64 -22.21 -2.98
N LEU A 442 -33.19 -22.11 -1.73
CA LEU A 442 -31.78 -22.39 -1.36
C LEU A 442 -31.40 -23.84 -1.69
N GLN A 443 -32.32 -24.79 -1.43
CA GLN A 443 -32.15 -26.20 -1.79
C GLN A 443 -32.04 -26.40 -3.30
N LYS A 444 -32.88 -25.72 -4.10
CA LYS A 444 -32.81 -25.76 -5.58
C LYS A 444 -31.49 -25.20 -6.11
N ILE A 445 -30.98 -24.12 -5.52
CA ILE A 445 -29.67 -23.53 -5.87
C ILE A 445 -28.53 -24.50 -5.55
N LEU A 446 -28.56 -25.15 -4.39
CA LEU A 446 -27.57 -26.15 -3.99
C LEU A 446 -27.53 -27.37 -4.92
N ILE A 447 -28.67 -27.78 -5.47
CA ILE A 447 -28.76 -28.85 -6.47
C ILE A 447 -28.13 -28.40 -7.81
N LEU A 448 -28.45 -27.19 -8.27
CA LEU A 448 -27.88 -26.61 -9.49
C LEU A 448 -26.35 -26.45 -9.42
N GLU A 449 -25.81 -26.00 -8.28
CA GLU A 449 -24.36 -25.91 -8.09
C GLU A 449 -23.67 -27.27 -8.18
N LYS A 450 -24.27 -28.32 -7.59
CA LYS A 450 -23.74 -29.69 -7.65
C LYS A 450 -23.72 -30.21 -9.09
N GLU A 451 -24.72 -29.90 -9.90
CA GLU A 451 -24.76 -30.28 -11.32
C GLU A 451 -23.72 -29.55 -12.15
N ILE A 452 -23.53 -28.24 -11.93
CA ILE A 452 -22.50 -27.44 -12.61
C ILE A 452 -21.10 -27.98 -12.27
N HIS A 453 -20.82 -28.29 -11.00
CA HIS A 453 -19.55 -28.90 -10.59
C HIS A 453 -19.32 -30.29 -11.19
N LYS A 454 -20.38 -31.08 -11.36
CA LYS A 454 -20.29 -32.39 -12.03
C LYS A 454 -19.93 -32.23 -13.51
N LYS A 455 -20.53 -31.26 -14.22
CA LYS A 455 -20.22 -30.96 -15.63
C LYS A 455 -18.79 -30.44 -15.80
N LEU A 456 -18.35 -29.50 -14.96
CA LEU A 456 -16.97 -28.96 -15.01
C LEU A 456 -15.90 -30.03 -14.71
N LYS A 457 -16.20 -31.01 -13.85
CA LYS A 457 -15.30 -32.16 -13.60
C LYS A 457 -15.19 -33.09 -14.80
N ILE A 458 -16.24 -33.23 -15.60
CA ILE A 458 -16.25 -34.05 -16.82
C ILE A 458 -15.42 -33.34 -17.91
N GLU A 459 -15.64 -32.04 -18.11
CA GLU A 459 -14.87 -31.24 -19.08
C GLU A 459 -13.36 -31.22 -18.77
N LYS A 460 -12.97 -31.02 -17.50
CA LYS A 460 -11.55 -31.09 -17.09
C LYS A 460 -10.91 -32.46 -17.31
N LYS A 461 -11.68 -33.55 -17.17
CA LYS A 461 -11.21 -34.91 -17.45
C LYS A 461 -11.04 -35.17 -18.95
N GLU A 462 -11.83 -34.51 -19.79
CA GLU A 462 -11.70 -34.60 -21.25
C GLU A 462 -10.57 -33.71 -21.78
N GLU A 463 -10.33 -32.54 -21.20
CA GLU A 463 -9.19 -31.67 -21.53
C GLU A 463 -7.85 -32.31 -21.11
N ALA A 464 -7.79 -32.97 -19.94
CA ALA A 464 -6.58 -33.66 -19.47
C ALA A 464 -6.17 -34.86 -20.35
N LYS A 465 -7.06 -35.38 -21.19
CA LYS A 465 -6.76 -36.44 -22.15
C LYS A 465 -6.19 -35.92 -23.48
N LYS A 466 -6.19 -34.61 -23.74
CA LYS A 466 -5.91 -34.03 -25.06
C LYS A 466 -4.55 -33.35 -25.24
N ALA A 467 -3.66 -33.31 -24.24
CA ALA A 467 -2.31 -32.79 -24.45
C ALA A 467 -1.27 -33.35 -23.45
N PRO A 468 -0.18 -33.99 -23.92
CA PRO A 468 0.99 -34.20 -23.09
C PRO A 468 1.74 -32.87 -22.93
N VAL A 469 1.77 -32.33 -21.72
CA VAL A 469 2.62 -31.19 -21.36
C VAL A 469 4.08 -31.65 -21.45
N LYS A 470 4.80 -31.21 -22.47
CA LYS A 470 6.26 -31.36 -22.54
C LYS A 470 6.88 -30.51 -21.43
N LYS A 471 7.28 -31.15 -20.32
CA LYS A 471 8.17 -30.53 -19.35
C LYS A 471 9.53 -30.31 -20.03
N GLU A 472 9.98 -29.06 -20.12
CA GLU A 472 11.34 -28.73 -20.56
C GLU A 472 12.34 -29.37 -19.59
N ILE A 473 13.11 -30.32 -20.09
CA ILE A 473 14.21 -30.93 -19.33
C ILE A 473 15.37 -29.94 -19.40
N ILE A 474 15.69 -29.32 -18.27
CA ILE A 474 16.89 -28.50 -18.13
C ILE A 474 18.08 -29.47 -18.13
N GLU A 475 19.01 -29.31 -19.07
CA GLU A 475 20.27 -30.07 -19.07
C GLU A 475 21.14 -29.59 -17.89
N ILE A 476 21.25 -30.43 -16.86
CA ILE A 476 22.10 -30.22 -15.68
C ILE A 476 23.48 -30.81 -15.98
N SER A 477 24.56 -30.13 -15.57
CA SER A 477 25.93 -30.62 -15.75
C SER A 477 26.21 -31.89 -14.93
N GLU A 478 27.16 -32.73 -15.35
CA GLU A 478 27.48 -33.97 -14.62
C GLU A 478 28.02 -33.71 -13.20
N GLU A 479 28.76 -32.60 -12.99
CA GLU A 479 29.24 -32.19 -11.67
C GLU A 479 28.07 -31.83 -10.72
N GLU A 480 27.08 -31.10 -11.23
CA GLU A 480 25.86 -30.79 -10.47
C GLU A 480 25.04 -32.05 -10.17
N LYS A 481 24.98 -33.01 -11.09
CA LYS A 481 24.30 -34.29 -10.84
C LYS A 481 24.96 -35.08 -9.71
N ILE A 482 26.30 -35.10 -9.65
CA ILE A 482 27.04 -35.75 -8.55
C ILE A 482 26.72 -35.06 -7.22
N SER A 483 26.80 -33.73 -7.19
CA SER A 483 26.49 -32.94 -5.99
C SER A 483 25.05 -33.17 -5.49
N LEU A 484 24.07 -33.17 -6.39
CA LEU A 484 22.66 -33.43 -6.06
C LEU A 484 22.43 -34.87 -5.57
N ARG A 485 23.14 -35.87 -6.10
CA ARG A 485 23.06 -37.26 -5.60
C ARG A 485 23.62 -37.39 -4.19
N GLU A 486 24.72 -36.70 -3.88
CA GLU A 486 25.26 -36.65 -2.52
C GLU A 486 24.31 -35.94 -1.54
N GLU A 487 23.72 -34.82 -1.95
CA GLU A 487 22.73 -34.11 -1.14
C GLU A 487 21.52 -35.00 -0.86
N ARG A 488 20.98 -35.67 -1.89
CA ARG A 488 19.87 -36.61 -1.71
C ARG A 488 20.22 -37.70 -0.71
N LYS A 489 21.42 -38.28 -0.79
CA LYS A 489 21.85 -39.35 0.13
C LYS A 489 21.83 -38.86 1.59
N LYS A 490 22.41 -37.68 1.86
CA LYS A 490 22.39 -37.06 3.20
C LYS A 490 20.97 -36.79 3.70
N VAL A 491 20.09 -36.33 2.81
CA VAL A 491 18.68 -36.07 3.13
C VAL A 491 17.94 -37.38 3.45
N MET A 492 18.20 -38.47 2.71
CA MET A 492 17.63 -39.79 2.99
C MET A 492 18.12 -40.36 4.33
N GLU A 493 19.41 -40.25 4.64
CA GLU A 493 19.95 -40.64 5.96
C GLU A 493 19.31 -39.82 7.10
N GLY A 494 19.06 -38.54 6.88
CA GLY A 494 18.31 -37.69 7.81
C GLY A 494 16.85 -38.10 7.97
N ALA A 495 16.20 -38.58 6.91
CA ALA A 495 14.85 -39.10 6.96
C ALA A 495 14.78 -40.38 7.81
N ASP A 496 15.67 -41.33 7.56
CA ASP A 496 15.73 -42.60 8.30
C ASP A 496 16.00 -42.32 9.79
N GLY A 497 16.98 -41.47 10.10
CA GLY A 497 17.28 -41.09 11.49
C GLY A 497 16.18 -40.30 12.21
N ALA A 498 15.31 -39.60 11.47
CA ALA A 498 14.13 -38.95 12.05
C ALA A 498 12.99 -39.94 12.30
N ILE A 499 12.80 -40.90 11.39
CA ILE A 499 11.79 -41.96 11.50
C ILE A 499 12.14 -42.89 12.67
N ASP A 500 13.42 -43.27 12.83
CA ASP A 500 13.89 -44.11 13.94
C ASP A 500 13.69 -43.46 15.31
N LYS A 501 13.65 -42.12 15.37
CA LYS A 501 13.37 -41.34 16.58
C LYS A 501 11.89 -41.02 16.76
N GLU A 502 11.01 -41.66 15.99
CA GLU A 502 9.56 -41.43 15.97
C GLU A 502 9.16 -39.98 15.62
N ASN A 503 10.07 -39.19 15.01
CA ASN A 503 9.78 -37.84 14.54
C ASN A 503 9.30 -37.87 13.08
N PHE A 504 8.09 -38.37 12.89
CA PHE A 504 7.51 -38.61 11.56
C PHE A 504 7.33 -37.33 10.72
N ASN A 505 7.12 -36.16 11.35
CA ASN A 505 6.97 -34.89 10.63
C ASN A 505 8.28 -34.46 9.95
N ASP A 506 9.41 -34.58 10.63
CA ASP A 506 10.71 -34.27 10.05
C ASP A 506 11.13 -35.34 9.03
N GLY A 507 10.83 -36.62 9.29
CA GLY A 507 11.00 -37.70 8.30
C GLY A 507 10.28 -37.42 6.99
N VAL A 508 9.02 -36.96 7.04
CA VAL A 508 8.25 -36.55 5.85
C VAL A 508 8.92 -35.40 5.11
N ARG A 509 9.40 -34.36 5.82
CA ARG A 509 10.07 -33.21 5.19
C ARG A 509 11.34 -33.60 4.46
N PHE A 510 12.15 -34.48 5.06
CA PHE A 510 13.36 -34.98 4.41
C PHE A 510 13.03 -35.81 3.17
N LEU A 511 12.05 -36.72 3.25
CA LEU A 511 11.62 -37.51 2.09
C LEU A 511 11.06 -36.64 0.95
N GLU A 512 10.28 -35.60 1.25
CA GLU A 512 9.78 -34.66 0.22
C GLU A 512 10.93 -33.94 -0.49
N ARG A 513 11.97 -33.52 0.25
CA ARG A 513 13.17 -32.92 -0.33
C ARG A 513 13.95 -33.92 -1.20
N ALA A 514 14.09 -35.17 -0.76
CA ALA A 514 14.75 -36.22 -1.55
C ALA A 514 14.00 -36.57 -2.84
N ALA A 515 12.67 -36.52 -2.82
CA ALA A 515 11.84 -36.71 -4.01
C ALA A 515 12.06 -35.58 -5.03
N ILE A 516 12.06 -34.33 -4.59
CA ILE A 516 12.31 -33.15 -5.44
C ILE A 516 13.70 -33.22 -6.10
N ILE A 517 14.74 -33.59 -5.33
CA ILE A 517 16.10 -33.75 -5.88
C ILE A 517 16.12 -34.88 -6.93
N SER A 518 15.38 -35.97 -6.72
CA SER A 518 15.28 -37.06 -7.69
C SER A 518 14.55 -36.64 -8.97
N GLU A 519 13.52 -35.78 -8.87
CA GLU A 519 12.86 -35.18 -10.03
C GLU A 519 13.81 -34.25 -10.81
N GLN A 520 14.62 -33.44 -10.12
CA GLN A 520 15.63 -32.58 -10.73
C GLN A 520 16.70 -33.39 -11.48
N LEU A 521 17.11 -34.53 -10.94
CA LEU A 521 18.04 -35.47 -11.58
C LEU A 521 17.43 -36.22 -12.77
N GLY A 522 16.12 -36.11 -13.02
CA GLY A 522 15.40 -36.89 -14.03
C GLY A 522 15.16 -38.35 -13.64
N GLU A 523 15.38 -38.71 -12.37
CA GLU A 523 15.21 -40.05 -11.82
C GLU A 523 13.75 -40.28 -11.37
N ILE A 524 12.81 -40.18 -12.31
CA ILE A 524 11.35 -40.13 -12.05
C ILE A 524 10.85 -41.34 -11.26
N LYS A 525 11.30 -42.56 -11.58
CA LYS A 525 10.87 -43.78 -10.88
C LYS A 525 11.22 -43.74 -9.39
N LEU A 526 12.41 -43.25 -9.06
CA LEU A 526 12.88 -43.15 -7.69
C LEU A 526 12.13 -42.05 -6.93
N ALA A 527 11.83 -40.93 -7.59
CA ALA A 527 10.97 -39.89 -7.02
C ALA A 527 9.58 -40.44 -6.66
N ASP A 528 8.97 -41.23 -7.54
CA ASP A 528 7.67 -41.86 -7.31
C ASP A 528 7.69 -42.85 -6.13
N GLU A 529 8.76 -43.62 -5.98
CA GLU A 529 8.97 -44.51 -4.83
C GLU A 529 9.06 -43.72 -3.51
N ILE A 530 9.82 -42.62 -3.49
CA ILE A 530 9.96 -41.75 -2.31
C ILE A 530 8.61 -41.09 -1.97
N TRP A 531 7.88 -40.59 -2.97
CA TRP A 531 6.53 -40.03 -2.77
C TRP A 531 5.54 -41.06 -2.23
N THR A 532 5.68 -42.32 -2.62
CA THR A 532 4.86 -43.41 -2.08
C THR A 532 5.14 -43.63 -0.59
N LYS A 533 6.42 -43.62 -0.18
CA LYS A 533 6.80 -43.67 1.24
C LYS A 533 6.25 -42.47 2.04
N VAL A 534 6.33 -41.25 1.50
CA VAL A 534 5.74 -40.05 2.12
C VAL A 534 4.24 -40.23 2.39
N ARG A 535 3.49 -40.77 1.43
CA ARG A 535 2.05 -41.03 1.60
C ARG A 535 1.77 -42.07 2.68
N GLN A 536 2.57 -43.14 2.74
CA GLN A 536 2.42 -44.18 3.76
C GLN A 536 2.65 -43.60 5.17
N ILE A 537 3.71 -42.81 5.37
CA ILE A 537 4.00 -42.20 6.68
C ILE A 537 2.90 -41.20 7.08
N ARG A 538 2.41 -40.37 6.14
CA ARG A 538 1.26 -39.49 6.41
C ARG A 538 -0.01 -40.23 6.82
N GLN A 539 -0.24 -41.42 6.27
CA GLN A 539 -1.35 -42.26 6.68
C GLN A 539 -1.18 -42.82 8.09
N LEU A 540 0.06 -43.15 8.49
CA LEU A 540 0.37 -43.58 9.86
C LEU A 540 0.15 -42.44 10.87
N ILE A 541 0.70 -41.25 10.61
CA ILE A 541 0.48 -40.05 11.44
C ILE A 541 -1.02 -39.79 11.65
N LYS A 542 -1.80 -39.90 10.57
CA LYS A 542 -3.26 -39.67 10.62
C LYS A 542 -4.00 -40.74 11.43
N LYS A 543 -3.49 -41.97 11.49
CA LYS A 543 -4.08 -43.04 12.32
C LYS A 543 -3.79 -42.79 13.80
N GLU A 544 -2.57 -42.42 14.15
CA GLU A 544 -2.19 -42.11 15.54
C GLU A 544 -2.94 -40.88 16.08
N SER A 545 -3.09 -39.84 15.27
CA SER A 545 -3.84 -38.63 15.66
C SER A 545 -5.34 -38.84 15.87
N ASN A 546 -5.90 -39.95 15.40
CA ASN A 546 -7.32 -40.29 15.59
C ASN A 546 -7.55 -41.24 16.78
N VAL A 547 -6.48 -41.80 17.34
CA VAL A 547 -6.52 -42.70 18.52
C VAL A 547 -6.18 -41.92 19.80
N SER A 548 -5.62 -40.71 19.66
CA SER A 548 -5.37 -39.73 20.72
C SER A 548 -6.53 -38.74 20.81
#